data_AF-E3LPH1-F1
#
_entry.id   AF-E3LPH1-F1
#
_cell.length_a   1.000
_cell.length_b   1.000
_cell.length_c   1.000
_cell.angle_alpha   90.00
_cell.angle_beta   90.00
_cell.angle_gamma   90.00
#
_symmetry.space_group_name_H-M   'P 1'
#
loop_
_entity.id
_entity.type
_entity.pdbx_description
1 polymer ?
#
loop_
_entity_poly.entity_id
_entity_poly.type
_entity_poly.pdbx_seq_one_letter_code
_entity_poly.pdbx_strand_id
1 'polypeptide(L)'
;MLLRDEQVPLLLKRKHVVSGYRPLNQPKSFYLKSAFSSHNEVFNVWTHFIPAIILFFAYLVPEFLSPLPRVPVLILQIGIFLLLIASSMAHLMHSRSELDHVFWFLIDFSGIALFGITNWLTKI
;
A
#
# COMPACT_ATOMS: atom_id res chain seq x y z
N MET A 1 8.49 21.35 4.89
CA MET A 1 8.36 21.26 6.36
C MET A 1 7.24 20.27 6.67
N LEU A 2 7.43 19.35 7.63
CA LEU A 2 6.36 18.44 8.08
C LEU A 2 5.46 19.15 9.09
N LEU A 3 4.23 18.66 9.22
CA LEU A 3 3.19 19.20 10.10
C LEU A 3 3.16 18.45 11.45
N ARG A 4 2.73 19.17 12.48
CA ARG A 4 2.29 18.60 13.77
C ARG A 4 0.82 18.18 13.70
N ASP A 5 0.41 17.31 14.60
CA ASP A 5 -0.96 16.79 14.66
C ASP A 5 -2.01 17.91 14.83
N GLU A 6 -1.70 18.97 15.56
CA GLU A 6 -2.51 20.19 15.71
C GLU A 6 -2.95 20.80 14.37
N GLN A 7 -2.12 20.65 13.33
CA GLN A 7 -2.27 21.29 12.02
C GLN A 7 -3.00 20.40 10.99
N VAL A 8 -3.43 19.20 11.40
CA VAL A 8 -3.96 18.16 10.51
C VAL A 8 -5.44 17.89 10.88
N PRO A 9 -6.35 17.66 9.90
CA PRO A 9 -7.71 17.24 10.18
C PRO A 9 -7.79 15.95 11.00
N LEU A 10 -8.81 15.84 11.86
CA LEU A 10 -8.95 14.72 12.80
C LEU A 10 -8.93 13.35 12.10
N LEU A 11 -9.57 13.23 10.93
CA LEU A 11 -9.62 11.98 10.15
C LEU A 11 -8.22 11.46 9.76
N LEU A 12 -7.27 12.37 9.53
CA LEU A 12 -5.92 12.03 9.09
C LEU A 12 -4.96 11.82 10.28
N LYS A 13 -5.39 12.12 11.51
CA LYS A 13 -4.56 11.94 12.71
C LYS A 13 -4.44 10.46 13.08
N ARG A 14 -3.32 10.14 13.72
CA ARG A 14 -3.06 8.83 14.32
C ARG A 14 -2.89 9.03 15.81
N LYS A 15 -3.45 8.14 16.62
CA LYS A 15 -3.29 8.19 18.07
C LYS A 15 -1.79 8.15 18.40
N HIS A 16 -1.36 9.00 19.32
CA HIS A 16 0.03 9.10 19.80
C HIS A 16 1.09 9.57 18.78
N VAL A 17 0.68 9.95 17.57
CA VAL A 17 1.60 10.57 16.59
C VAL A 17 1.44 12.09 16.68
N VAL A 18 2.45 12.74 17.25
CA VAL A 18 2.42 14.20 17.50
C VAL A 18 2.98 15.04 16.33
N SER A 19 3.79 14.43 15.45
CA SER A 19 4.41 15.14 14.34
C SER A 19 4.84 14.20 13.20
N GLY A 20 5.33 14.79 12.12
CA GLY A 20 5.84 14.05 10.95
C GLY A 20 4.81 13.89 9.83
N TYR A 21 3.68 14.58 9.92
CA TYR A 21 2.64 14.58 8.89
C TYR A 21 3.10 15.35 7.65
N ARG A 22 2.74 14.86 6.46
CA ARG A 22 3.04 15.56 5.21
C ARG A 22 2.10 16.76 5.01
N PRO A 23 2.56 17.86 4.38
CA PRO A 23 1.71 18.99 4.02
C PRO A 23 0.52 18.56 3.17
N LEU A 24 -0.68 19.05 3.48
CA LEU A 24 -1.91 18.72 2.78
C LEU A 24 -1.96 19.34 1.38
N ASN A 25 -2.83 18.77 0.53
CA ASN A 25 -3.21 19.29 -0.80
C ASN A 25 -2.07 19.54 -1.79
N GLN A 26 -0.86 19.02 -1.53
CA GLN A 26 0.24 19.06 -2.47
C GLN A 26 -0.08 18.27 -3.76
N PRO A 27 0.66 18.52 -4.85
CA PRO A 27 0.58 17.70 -6.07
C PRO A 27 0.88 16.23 -5.77
N LYS A 28 0.26 15.28 -6.50
CA LYS A 28 0.51 13.84 -6.32
C LYS A 28 2.00 13.47 -6.46
N SER A 29 2.73 14.18 -7.32
CA SER A 29 4.18 14.02 -7.48
C SER A 29 4.98 14.32 -6.21
N PHE A 30 4.50 15.21 -5.34
CA PHE A 30 5.11 15.45 -4.03
C PHE A 30 5.03 14.19 -3.16
N TYR A 31 3.87 13.55 -3.10
CA TYR A 31 3.66 12.32 -2.31
C TYR A 31 4.48 11.17 -2.86
N LEU A 32 4.54 10.99 -4.19
CA LEU A 32 5.40 9.99 -4.81
C LEU A 32 6.88 10.18 -4.43
N LYS A 33 7.38 11.41 -4.49
CA LYS A 33 8.75 11.73 -4.05
C LYS A 33 8.94 11.53 -2.55
N SER A 34 7.89 11.75 -1.75
CA SER A 34 7.95 11.61 -0.29
C SER A 34 8.20 10.18 0.18
N ALA A 35 8.02 9.17 -0.68
CA ALA A 35 8.41 7.79 -0.39
C ALA A 35 9.88 7.68 0.06
N PHE A 36 10.75 8.59 -0.39
CA PHE A 36 12.18 8.60 -0.08
C PHE A 36 12.56 9.63 0.99
N SER A 37 11.57 10.19 1.69
CA SER A 37 11.78 11.20 2.73
C SER A 37 11.23 10.71 4.07
N SER A 38 11.79 11.19 5.17
CA SER A 38 11.26 10.85 6.50
C SER A 38 9.90 11.50 6.74
N HIS A 39 8.90 10.69 7.13
CA HIS A 39 7.59 11.12 7.58
C HIS A 39 6.93 9.99 8.40
N ASN A 40 5.81 10.28 9.05
CA ASN A 40 5.14 9.35 9.99
C ASN A 40 4.57 8.06 9.35
N GLU A 41 4.62 7.92 8.03
CA GLU A 41 4.06 6.80 7.27
C GLU A 41 5.13 6.11 6.39
N VAL A 42 6.40 6.56 6.45
CA VAL A 42 7.44 6.07 5.54
C VAL A 42 7.69 4.58 5.73
N PHE A 43 7.71 4.11 6.98
CA PHE A 43 7.86 2.69 7.26
C PHE A 43 6.69 1.89 6.71
N ASN A 44 5.45 2.35 6.91
CA ASN A 44 4.27 1.66 6.38
C ASN A 44 4.33 1.51 4.85
N VAL A 45 4.78 2.55 4.12
CA VAL A 45 5.00 2.44 2.67
C VAL A 45 5.99 1.31 2.35
N TRP A 46 7.19 1.35 2.94
CA TRP A 46 8.26 0.40 2.58
C TRP A 46 8.04 -1.02 3.09
N THR A 47 7.37 -1.20 4.24
CA THR A 47 7.04 -2.54 4.75
C THR A 47 6.06 -3.29 3.87
N HIS A 48 5.25 -2.59 3.07
CA HIS A 48 4.39 -3.22 2.05
C HIS A 48 5.08 -3.27 0.68
N PHE A 49 5.79 -2.21 0.28
CA PHE A 49 6.42 -2.13 -1.03
C PHE A 49 7.57 -3.12 -1.23
N ILE A 50 8.45 -3.29 -0.24
CA ILE A 50 9.60 -4.21 -0.37
C ILE A 50 9.13 -5.66 -0.58
N PRO A 51 8.21 -6.22 0.23
CA PRO A 51 7.66 -7.53 -0.03
C PRO A 51 6.96 -7.64 -1.39
N ALA A 52 6.30 -6.58 -1.88
CA ALA A 52 5.68 -6.60 -3.21
C ALA A 52 6.72 -6.80 -4.32
N ILE A 53 7.84 -6.08 -4.23
CA ILE A 53 8.96 -6.20 -5.18
C ILE A 53 9.60 -7.59 -5.10
N ILE A 54 9.87 -8.08 -3.89
CA ILE A 54 10.44 -9.42 -3.70
C ILE A 54 9.48 -10.49 -4.26
N LEU A 55 8.19 -10.41 -3.93
CA LEU A 55 7.17 -11.33 -4.43
C LEU A 55 7.12 -11.32 -5.97
N PHE A 56 7.12 -10.12 -6.57
CA PHE A 56 7.05 -9.96 -8.01
C PHE A 56 8.23 -10.63 -8.73
N PHE A 57 9.46 -10.30 -8.33
CA PHE A 57 10.66 -10.80 -9.03
C PHE A 57 11.04 -12.23 -8.64
N ALA A 58 10.93 -12.60 -7.36
CA ALA A 58 11.41 -13.91 -6.89
C ALA A 58 10.36 -15.02 -7.03
N TYR A 59 9.07 -14.69 -7.19
CA TYR A 59 8.00 -15.70 -7.22
C TYR A 59 7.06 -15.54 -8.42
N LEU A 60 6.48 -14.36 -8.64
CA LEU A 60 5.45 -14.17 -9.66
C LEU A 60 6.02 -14.28 -11.08
N VAL A 61 7.14 -13.62 -11.38
CA VAL A 61 7.81 -13.71 -12.68
C VAL A 61 8.28 -15.16 -12.98
N PRO A 62 8.98 -15.85 -12.07
CA PRO A 62 9.36 -17.26 -12.29
C PRO A 62 8.17 -18.20 -12.48
N GLU A 63 7.09 -18.05 -11.70
CA GLU A 63 5.88 -18.88 -11.85
C GLU A 63 5.22 -18.65 -13.20
N PHE A 64 5.10 -17.38 -13.62
CA PHE A 64 4.49 -17.01 -14.90
C PHE A 64 5.27 -17.51 -16.11
N LEU A 65 6.61 -17.52 -16.03
CA LEU A 65 7.49 -18.01 -17.09
C LEU A 65 7.76 -19.51 -17.03
N SER A 66 7.25 -20.21 -16.00
CA SER A 66 7.42 -21.66 -15.86
C SER A 66 6.79 -22.41 -17.04
N PRO A 67 7.43 -23.46 -17.58
CA PRO A 67 6.83 -24.31 -18.61
C PRO A 67 5.62 -25.10 -18.07
N LEU A 68 5.52 -25.28 -16.75
CA LEU A 68 4.37 -25.86 -16.06
C LEU A 68 3.97 -24.92 -14.90
N PRO A 69 3.21 -23.86 -15.18
CA PRO A 69 2.78 -22.92 -14.15
C PRO A 69 1.71 -23.56 -13.26
N ARG A 70 1.86 -23.40 -11.96
CA ARG A 70 0.87 -23.80 -10.95
C ARG A 70 -0.16 -22.70 -10.84
N VAL A 71 -1.19 -22.78 -11.67
CA VAL A 71 -2.26 -21.76 -11.78
C VAL A 71 -2.83 -21.31 -10.41
N PRO A 72 -3.14 -22.20 -9.45
CA PRO A 72 -3.62 -21.76 -8.13
C PRO A 72 -2.61 -20.91 -7.37
N VAL A 73 -1.32 -21.26 -7.43
CA VAL A 73 -0.23 -20.50 -6.80
C VAL A 73 -0.08 -19.14 -7.46
N LEU A 74 -0.15 -19.08 -8.80
CA LEU A 74 -0.07 -17.83 -9.55
C LEU A 74 -1.22 -16.87 -9.18
N ILE A 75 -2.45 -17.37 -9.06
CA ILE A 75 -3.62 -16.59 -8.65
C ILE A 75 -3.42 -16.01 -7.24
N LEU A 76 -2.95 -16.84 -6.29
CA LEU A 76 -2.65 -16.39 -4.93
C LEU A 76 -1.55 -15.33 -4.90
N GLN A 77 -0.46 -15.53 -5.65
CA GLN A 77 0.64 -14.58 -5.74
C GLN A 77 0.18 -13.23 -6.31
N ILE A 78 -0.67 -13.22 -7.34
CA ILE A 78 -1.28 -11.99 -7.88
C ILE A 78 -2.13 -11.29 -6.81
N GLY A 79 -2.95 -12.04 -6.06
CA GLY A 79 -3.76 -11.49 -4.97
C GLY A 79 -2.92 -10.82 -3.88
N ILE A 80 -1.86 -11.49 -3.41
CA ILE A 80 -0.94 -10.93 -2.41
C ILE A 80 -0.19 -9.71 -2.97
N PHE A 81 0.26 -9.76 -4.22
CA PHE A 81 0.94 -8.63 -4.85
C PHE A 81 0.04 -7.39 -4.93
N LEU A 82 -1.20 -7.55 -5.38
CA LEU A 82 -2.17 -6.44 -5.47
C LEU A 82 -2.52 -5.87 -4.09
N LEU A 83 -2.67 -6.71 -3.07
CA LEU A 83 -2.82 -6.29 -1.67
C LEU A 83 -1.66 -5.39 -1.23
N LEU A 84 -0.41 -5.84 -1.44
CA LEU A 84 0.77 -5.12 -0.98
C LEU A 84 0.95 -3.77 -1.70
N ILE A 85 0.69 -3.73 -3.02
CA ILE A 85 0.71 -2.49 -3.80
C ILE A 85 -0.40 -1.53 -3.34
N ALA A 86 -1.62 -2.03 -3.14
CA ALA A 86 -2.74 -1.24 -2.64
C ALA A 86 -2.43 -0.60 -1.28
N SER A 87 -1.91 -1.38 -0.33
CA SER A 87 -1.54 -0.91 1.00
C SER A 87 -0.39 0.11 0.97
N SER A 88 0.67 -0.18 0.22
CA SER A 88 1.78 0.77 0.02
C SER A 88 1.29 2.10 -0.56
N MET A 89 0.44 2.05 -1.58
CA MET A 89 -0.12 3.27 -2.19
C MET A 89 -1.06 4.00 -1.23
N ALA A 90 -1.80 3.29 -0.39
CA ALA A 90 -2.62 3.91 0.62
C ALA A 90 -1.80 4.71 1.62
N HIS A 91 -0.77 4.12 2.22
CA HIS A 91 0.15 4.83 3.11
C HIS A 91 0.91 5.97 2.41
N LEU A 92 1.15 5.85 1.10
CA LEU A 92 1.83 6.91 0.35
C LEU A 92 0.91 8.10 0.04
N MET A 93 -0.37 7.87 -0.24
CA MET A 93 -1.24 8.89 -0.83
C MET A 93 -2.38 9.36 0.09
N HIS A 94 -2.73 8.60 1.13
CA HIS A 94 -3.89 8.91 1.98
C HIS A 94 -3.81 10.28 2.66
N SER A 95 -2.59 10.76 2.98
CA SER A 95 -2.42 11.98 3.77
C SER A 95 -2.58 13.26 2.96
N ARG A 96 -3.01 13.18 1.69
CA ARG A 96 -3.16 14.35 0.82
C ARG A 96 -4.38 15.20 1.14
N SER A 97 -5.51 14.55 1.33
CA SER A 97 -6.80 15.16 1.66
C SER A 97 -7.69 14.11 2.34
N GLU A 98 -8.78 14.52 2.99
CA GLU A 98 -9.73 13.59 3.59
C GLU A 98 -10.39 12.67 2.54
N LEU A 99 -10.61 13.18 1.32
CA LEU A 99 -11.13 12.39 0.21
C LEU A 99 -10.11 11.34 -0.26
N ASP A 100 -8.84 11.74 -0.43
CA ASP A 100 -7.77 10.79 -0.77
C ASP A 100 -7.64 9.72 0.31
N HIS A 101 -7.80 10.08 1.59
CA HIS A 101 -7.76 9.12 2.68
C HIS A 101 -8.82 8.03 2.53
N VAL A 102 -10.09 8.41 2.35
CA VAL A 102 -11.17 7.44 2.17
C VAL A 102 -10.95 6.60 0.91
N PHE A 103 -10.63 7.24 -0.21
CA PHE A 103 -10.42 6.57 -1.49
C PHE A 103 -9.32 5.51 -1.43
N TRP A 104 -8.15 5.87 -0.89
CA TRP A 104 -7.02 4.95 -0.87
C TRP A 104 -7.18 3.83 0.15
N PHE A 105 -7.80 4.08 1.31
CA PHE A 105 -8.11 3.00 2.25
C PHE A 105 -9.22 2.07 1.72
N LEU A 106 -10.15 2.56 0.90
CA LEU A 106 -11.09 1.69 0.18
C LEU A 106 -10.36 0.73 -0.78
N ILE A 107 -9.35 1.23 -1.51
CA ILE A 107 -8.50 0.40 -2.37
C ILE A 107 -7.74 -0.64 -1.54
N ASP A 108 -7.16 -0.24 -0.41
CA ASP A 108 -6.43 -1.14 0.50
C ASP A 108 -7.34 -2.27 1.03
N PHE A 109 -8.52 -1.93 1.54
CA PHE A 109 -9.50 -2.93 2.00
C PHE A 109 -9.99 -3.84 0.87
N SER A 110 -10.13 -3.31 -0.36
CA SER A 110 -10.44 -4.13 -1.53
C SER A 110 -9.32 -5.13 -1.84
N GLY A 111 -8.06 -4.73 -1.65
CA GLY A 111 -6.90 -5.62 -1.73
C GLY A 111 -6.95 -6.77 -0.73
N ILE A 112 -7.37 -6.50 0.51
CA ILE A 112 -7.55 -7.55 1.55
C ILE A 112 -8.65 -8.54 1.13
N ALA A 113 -9.77 -8.03 0.63
CA ALA A 113 -10.86 -8.87 0.14
C ALA A 113 -10.41 -9.77 -1.03
N LEU A 114 -9.66 -9.21 -1.99
CA LEU A 114 -9.12 -9.95 -3.13
C LEU A 114 -8.13 -11.03 -2.69
N PHE A 115 -7.25 -10.74 -1.72
CA PHE A 115 -6.39 -11.75 -1.11
C PHE A 115 -7.22 -12.91 -0.51
N GLY A 116 -8.30 -12.60 0.21
CA GLY A 116 -9.21 -13.61 0.75
C GLY A 116 -9.81 -14.52 -0.33
N ILE A 117 -10.27 -13.94 -1.44
CA ILE A 117 -10.85 -14.67 -2.58
C ILE A 117 -9.79 -15.55 -3.26
N THR A 118 -8.63 -14.98 -3.58
CA THR A 118 -7.54 -15.72 -4.25
C THR A 118 -7.02 -16.87 -3.40
N ASN A 119 -6.90 -16.69 -2.08
CA ASN A 119 -6.57 -17.76 -1.15
C ASN A 119 -7.64 -18.85 -1.11
N TRP A 120 -8.93 -18.49 -1.10
CA TRP A 120 -10.01 -19.48 -1.16
C TRP A 120 -9.98 -20.33 -2.44
N LEU A 121 -9.73 -19.70 -3.60
CA LEU A 121 -9.62 -20.39 -4.89
C LEU A 121 -8.51 -21.45 -4.93
N THR A 122 -7.47 -21.34 -4.10
CA THR A 122 -6.40 -22.36 -4.04
C THR A 122 -6.82 -23.67 -3.37
N LYS A 123 -8.00 -23.71 -2.74
CA LYS A 123 -8.48 -24.84 -1.95
C LYS A 123 -9.65 -25.59 -2.60
N ILE A 124 -10.01 -25.20 -3.81
CA ILE A 124 -11.04 -25.82 -4.66
C ILE A 124 -10.34 -26.71 -5.68
#